data_AF-A0A938LVW0-F1
#
_entry.id   AF-A0A938LVW0-F1
#
_cell.length_a   1.000
_cell.length_b   1.000
_cell.length_c   1.000
_cell.angle_alpha   90.00
_cell.angle_beta   90.00
_cell.angle_gamma   90.00
#
_symmetry.space_group_name_H-M   'P 1'
#
loop_
_entity.id
_entity.type
_entity.pdbx_description
1 polymer ?
#
loop_
_entity_poly.entity_id
_entity_poly.type
_entity_poly.pdbx_seq_one_letter_code
_entity_poly.pdbx_strand_id
1 'polypeptide(L)' 'MPHGQPEAVRAEVRRLVDILGRGGRFILATSHLIMDDVPVGNVVAMYDEAKEYAPAFIEA' A
#
# COMPACT_ATOMS: atom_id res chain seq x y z
N MET A 1 5.91 7.38 3.79
CA MET A 1 7.37 7.16 3.86
C MET A 1 8.08 8.42 3.39
N PRO A 2 8.77 9.15 4.26
CA PRO A 2 9.44 10.39 3.85
C PRO A 2 10.68 10.14 2.96
N HIS A 3 11.28 8.94 3.04
CA HIS A 3 12.53 8.61 2.31
C HIS A 3 12.37 7.58 1.17
N GLY A 4 11.16 7.06 0.97
CA GLY A 4 10.88 6.09 -0.09
C GLY A 4 10.62 6.75 -1.44
N GLN A 5 10.87 6.03 -2.53
CA GLN A 5 10.36 6.42 -3.85
C GLN A 5 8.95 5.87 -4.06
N PRO A 6 8.10 6.49 -4.89
CA PRO A 6 6.73 6.03 -5.12
C PRO A 6 6.66 4.54 -5.49
N GLU A 7 7.56 4.04 -6.35
CA GLU A 7 7.57 2.62 -6.73
C GLU A 7 7.90 1.69 -5.56
N ALA A 8 8.76 2.12 -4.63
CA ALA A 8 9.04 1.35 -3.42
C ALA A 8 7.80 1.28 -2.51
N VAL A 9 7.00 2.35 -2.46
CA VAL A 9 5.72 2.36 -1.74
C VAL A 9 4.74 1.38 -2.40
N ARG A 10 4.63 1.38 -3.73
CA ARG A 10 3.78 0.43 -4.46
C ARG A 10 4.19 -1.01 -4.17
N ALA A 11 5.48 -1.31 -4.27
CA ALA A 11 6.02 -2.63 -3.99
C ALA A 11 5.70 -3.09 -2.55
N GLU A 12 5.78 -2.19 -1.57
CA GLU A 12 5.45 -2.51 -0.18
C GLU A 12 3.96 -2.74 0.03
N VAL A 13 3.08 -1.97 -0.62
CA VAL A 13 1.64 -2.21 -0.60
C VAL A 13 1.31 -3.60 -1.15
N ARG A 14 1.85 -3.96 -2.32
CA ARG A 14 1.67 -5.30 -2.91
C ARG A 14 2.11 -6.40 -1.95
N ARG A 15 3.30 -6.24 -1.34
CA ARG A 15 3.84 -7.19 -0.36
C ARG A 15 2.94 -7.36 0.86
N LEU A 16 2.41 -6.26 1.41
CA LEU A 16 1.51 -6.31 2.57
C LEU A 16 0.18 -6.98 2.21
N VAL A 17 -0.39 -6.66 1.05
CA VAL A 17 -1.60 -7.31 0.55
C VAL A 17 -1.37 -8.82 0.35
N ASP A 18 -0.24 -9.22 -0.22
CA ASP A 18 0.12 -10.63 -0.46
C ASP A 18 0.25 -11.47 0.82
N ILE A 19 0.77 -10.85 1.89
CA ILE A 19 1.03 -11.51 3.17
C ILE A 19 -0.21 -11.48 4.08
N LEU A 20 -0.88 -10.32 4.17
CA LEU A 20 -1.92 -10.06 5.17
C LEU A 20 -3.33 -10.18 4.60
N GLY A 21 -3.51 -10.03 3.29
CA GLY A 21 -4.82 -10.01 2.64
C GLY A 21 -5.45 -11.39 2.40
N ARG A 22 -4.67 -12.48 2.55
CA ARG A 22 -5.17 -13.85 2.36
C ARG A 22 -6.30 -14.16 3.35
N GLY A 23 -7.42 -14.67 2.84
CA GLY A 23 -8.63 -14.93 3.64
C GLY A 23 -9.48 -13.67 3.90
N GLY A 24 -9.15 -12.55 3.25
CA GLY A 24 -9.84 -11.27 3.41
C GLY A 24 -9.54 -10.60 4.76
N ARG A 25 -10.25 -9.49 5.03
CA ARG A 25 -10.22 -8.74 6.32
C ARG A 25 -8.95 -7.93 6.60
N PHE A 26 -8.07 -7.76 5.62
CA PHE A 26 -6.99 -6.78 5.72
C PHE A 26 -7.51 -5.38 5.32
N ILE A 27 -7.26 -4.39 6.18
CA ILE A 27 -7.50 -2.98 5.88
C ILE A 27 -6.14 -2.30 5.86
N LEU A 28 -5.75 -1.75 4.70
CA LEU A 28 -4.52 -0.98 4.58
C LEU A 28 -4.73 0.41 5.20
N ALA A 29 -3.86 0.78 6.14
CA ALA A 29 -3.80 2.11 6.74
C ALA A 29 -2.36 2.43 7.17
N THR A 30 -2.08 3.70 7.43
CA THR A 30 -0.80 4.09 8.03
C THR A 30 -0.80 3.75 9.52
N SER A 31 0.35 3.32 10.05
CA SER A 31 0.50 3.04 11.50
C SER A 31 0.46 4.32 12.35
N HIS A 32 0.77 5.47 11.76
CA HIS A 32 0.77 6.79 12.37
C HIS A 32 0.26 7.83 11.36
N LEU A 33 0.12 9.08 11.81
CA LEU A 33 -0.28 10.19 10.94
C LEU A 33 0.70 10.40 9.78
N ILE A 34 0.17 10.81 8.64
CA ILE A 34 0.98 11.33 7.53
C ILE A 34 1.37 12.76 7.91
N MET A 35 2.67 13.01 8.03
CA MET A 35 3.24 14.33 8.35
C MET A 35 3.59 15.10 7.07
N ASP A 36 3.94 16.38 7.21
CA ASP A 36 4.22 17.33 6.13
C ASP A 36 5.51 17.01 5.34
N ASP A 37 6.40 16.22 5.92
CA ASP A 37 7.62 15.72 5.31
C ASP A 37 7.42 14.54 4.36
N VAL A 38 6.19 14.00 4.26
CA VAL A 38 5.88 12.88 3.36
C VAL A 38 5.55 13.42 1.96
N PRO A 39 6.32 13.04 0.92
CA PRO A 39 6.01 13.45 -0.44
C PRO A 39 4.61 12.99 -0.87
N VAL A 40 3.82 13.88 -1.46
CA VAL A 40 2.46 13.58 -1.95
C VAL A 40 2.45 12.38 -2.90
N GLY A 41 3.46 12.26 -3.76
CA GLY A 41 3.59 11.13 -4.68
C GLY A 41 3.64 9.77 -3.97
N ASN A 42 4.19 9.70 -2.76
CA ASN A 42 4.22 8.48 -1.96
C ASN A 42 2.85 8.16 -1.37
N VAL A 43 2.09 9.18 -0.97
CA VAL A 43 0.72 9.01 -0.45
C VAL A 43 -0.21 8.52 -1.57
N VAL A 44 -0.14 9.16 -2.74
CA VAL A 44 -0.90 8.76 -3.93
C VAL A 44 -0.53 7.33 -4.34
N ALA A 45 0.76 7.01 -4.41
CA ALA A 45 1.21 5.66 -4.73
C ALA A 45 0.68 4.58 -3.75
N MET A 46 0.60 4.89 -2.45
CA MET A 46 0.03 3.98 -1.47
C MET A 46 -1.45 3.68 -1.74
N TYR A 47 -2.26 4.72 -1.98
CA TYR A 47 -3.71 4.55 -2.16
C TYR A 47 -4.07 3.98 -3.54
N ASP A 48 -3.42 4.45 -4.60
CA ASP A 48 -3.66 3.96 -5.97
C ASP A 48 -3.34 2.47 -6.05
N GLU A 49 -2.17 2.06 -5.54
CA GLU A 49 -1.77 0.65 -5.58
C GLU A 49 -2.73 -0.23 -4.77
N ALA A 50 -3.17 0.24 -3.60
CA ALA A 50 -4.12 -0.49 -2.76
C ALA A 50 -5.49 -0.69 -3.44
N LYS A 51 -5.87 0.22 -4.33
CA LYS A 51 -7.13 0.18 -5.07
C LYS A 51 -7.04 -0.67 -6.33
N GLU A 52 -5.89 -0.65 -7.01
CA GLU A 52 -5.71 -1.27 -8.33
C GLU A 52 -5.09 -2.68 -8.27
N TYR A 53 -4.30 -2.98 -7.23
CA TYR A 53 -3.61 -4.26 -7.14
C TYR A 53 -4.58 -5.41 -6.87
N ALA A 54 -4.61 -6.37 -7.79
CA ALA A 54 -5.34 -7.62 -7.67
C ALA A 54 -4.37 -8.76 -7.29
N PRO A 55 -4.35 -9.22 -6.03
CA PRO A 55 -3.48 -10.31 -5.62
C PRO A 55 -3.99 -11.67 -6.11
N ALA A 56 -3.06 -12.61 -6.32
CA ALA A 56 -3.35 -13.94 -6.90
C ALA A 56 -4.29 -14.84 -6.06
N PHE A 57 -4.55 -14.49 -4.79
CA PHE A 57 -5.45 -15.26 -3.92
C PHE A 57 -6.91 -14.82 -3.98
N ILE A 58 -7.24 -13.75 -4.73
CA ILE A 58 -8.62 -13.43 -5.07
C ILE A 58 -8.99 -14.30 -6.27
N GLU A 59 -9.64 -15.43 -6.01
CA GLU A 59 -10.33 -16.18 -7.07
C GLU A 59 -11.53 -15.36 -7.56
N ALA A 60 -11.73 -15.33 -8.88
CA ALA A 60 -12.87 -14.68 -9.54
C ALA A 60 -14.16 -15.51 -9.42
#